data_AF-A0A8C6SUM9-F1
#
_entry.id   AF-A0A8C6SUM9-F1
#
_cell.length_a   1.000
_cell.length_b   1.000
_cell.length_c   1.000
_cell.angle_alpha   90.00
_cell.angle_beta   90.00
_cell.angle_gamma   90.00
#
_symmetry.space_group_name_H-M   'P 1'
#
loop_
_entity.id
_entity.type
_entity.pdbx_description
1 polymer ?
#
loop_
_entity_poly.entity_id
_entity_poly.type
_entity_poly.pdbx_seq_one_letter_code
_entity_poly.pdbx_strand_id
1 'polypeptide(L)'
;MPNFLFNTVPKKVFSWLVSVVLILCLVLMVSLKHSNTRGLVITAHTALAPTETFHRYNVDCSGIYDMDPVEVGNALALRRQVVEERDDSLVNLTSNCDIFLESRGYKDVCLSQEEKNFPLAYSLVVHKNARMVERLIKALYSPSNIFCIHYDAKSSNEFRSAMEGLAQESVLYASINRLKADLHCMSDLVKSEVQWRYIINLCGQDFPLRTNIELVSELTRLNGGNMLESSRPTQAKSERYKYHHEIQDANFEYQKIPVRTNEEKKPPPHGIEMFTGNAYFVLSREFVEYMQSSNVVKDFLAWSEDTYSPDEHYWATLVRLPGVPGGIPRSQPDITDLMSKTRLVKWSYLEESLYPHCTGEHMRSVCVYGVGEMRWLLNYGHWFANKFDPKVDPIIIQCLEENLQKKQKLLQSLFFLLLVCTI
;
A
#
# COMPACT_ATOMS: atom_id res chain seq x y z
N MET A 1 44.06 71.01 32.08
CA MET A 1 42.95 70.49 32.91
C MET A 1 41.65 70.84 32.21
N PRO A 2 40.85 69.86 31.73
CA PRO A 2 39.71 70.16 30.87
C PRO A 2 38.39 70.34 31.65
N ASN A 3 37.56 71.20 31.06
CA ASN A 3 36.18 71.57 31.41
C ASN A 3 35.19 70.40 31.29
N PHE A 4 34.11 70.42 32.07
CA PHE A 4 32.78 69.98 31.60
C PHE A 4 31.67 70.82 32.27
N LEU A 5 31.01 71.63 31.44
CA LEU A 5 29.81 72.40 31.75
C LEU A 5 28.57 71.50 31.62
N PHE A 6 27.66 71.58 32.59
CA PHE A 6 26.36 70.94 32.58
C PHE A 6 25.48 71.52 31.46
N ASN A 7 25.14 70.70 30.46
CA ASN A 7 24.12 71.04 29.47
C ASN A 7 22.73 70.70 30.03
N THR A 8 21.90 71.73 30.15
CA THR A 8 20.47 71.64 30.44
C THR A 8 19.73 71.18 29.19
N VAL A 9 18.92 70.12 29.31
CA VAL A 9 18.07 69.65 28.21
C VAL A 9 16.99 70.72 27.94
N PRO A 10 16.84 71.22 26.69
CA PRO A 10 15.85 72.25 26.39
C PRO A 10 14.43 71.73 26.66
N LYS A 11 13.58 72.51 27.35
CA LYS A 11 12.18 72.15 27.67
C LYS A 11 11.35 71.66 26.46
N LYS A 12 11.71 72.09 25.23
CA LYS A 12 11.10 71.62 23.98
C LYS A 12 11.42 70.15 23.65
N VAL A 13 12.62 69.67 23.98
CA VAL A 13 13.03 68.28 23.73
C VAL A 13 12.33 67.31 24.70
N PHE A 14 12.17 67.72 25.96
CA PHE A 14 11.42 66.96 26.95
C PHE A 14 9.93 66.86 26.58
N SER A 15 9.32 67.96 26.13
CA SER A 15 7.92 67.97 25.65
C SER A 15 7.71 67.10 24.40
N TRP A 16 8.68 67.06 23.49
CA TRP A 16 8.64 66.19 22.32
C TRP A 16 8.75 64.71 22.69
N LEU A 17 9.66 64.34 23.60
CA LEU A 17 9.80 62.96 24.09
C LEU A 17 8.54 62.46 24.81
N VAL A 18 7.91 63.29 25.63
CA VAL A 18 6.64 62.94 26.30
C VAL A 18 5.51 62.75 25.28
N SER A 19 5.47 63.57 24.23
CA SER A 19 4.46 63.44 23.16
C SER A 19 4.65 62.15 22.35
N VAL A 20 5.89 61.76 22.06
CA VAL A 20 6.20 60.50 21.35
C VAL A 20 5.81 59.27 22.19
N VAL A 21 6.08 59.29 23.49
CA VAL A 21 5.69 58.20 24.40
C VAL A 21 4.17 58.08 24.51
N LEU A 22 3.44 59.19 24.61
CA LEU A 22 1.97 59.17 24.63
C LEU A 22 1.37 58.62 23.34
N ILE A 23 1.95 58.94 22.17
CA ILE A 23 1.52 58.39 20.89
C ILE A 23 1.81 56.88 20.81
N LEU A 24 2.97 56.43 21.26
CA LEU A 24 3.31 55.00 21.33
C LEU A 24 2.36 54.22 22.26
N CYS A 25 2.02 54.78 23.42
CA CYS A 25 1.03 54.19 24.32
C CYS A 25 -0.37 54.13 23.69
N LEU A 26 -0.79 55.18 22.97
CA LEU A 26 -2.07 55.17 22.24
C LEU A 26 -2.09 54.14 21.12
N VAL A 27 -1.00 53.99 20.36
CA VAL A 27 -0.87 52.97 19.30
C VAL A 27 -0.89 51.56 19.90
N LEU A 28 -0.21 51.32 21.02
CA LEU A 28 -0.26 50.04 21.75
C LEU A 28 -1.68 49.74 22.27
N MET A 29 -2.38 50.72 22.83
CA MET A 29 -3.76 50.57 23.31
C MET A 29 -4.74 50.31 22.16
N VAL A 30 -4.57 50.96 21.00
CA VAL A 30 -5.37 50.71 19.79
C VAL A 30 -5.04 49.33 19.20
N SER A 31 -3.79 48.89 19.24
CA SER A 31 -3.35 47.58 18.75
C SER A 31 -3.86 46.44 19.64
N LEU A 32 -3.84 46.63 20.97
CA LEU A 32 -4.43 45.71 21.94
C LEU A 32 -5.97 45.69 21.84
N LYS A 33 -6.60 46.84 21.59
CA LYS A 33 -8.04 46.90 21.32
C LYS A 33 -8.38 46.20 19.99
N HIS A 34 -7.55 46.35 18.96
CA HIS A 34 -7.74 45.70 17.66
C HIS A 34 -7.53 44.18 17.74
N SER A 35 -6.57 43.71 18.54
CA SER A 35 -6.41 42.27 18.81
C SER A 35 -7.56 41.72 19.65
N ASN A 36 -8.11 42.51 20.59
CA ASN A 36 -9.23 42.11 21.44
C ASN A 36 -10.60 42.21 20.72
N THR A 37 -10.73 43.04 19.68
CA THR A 37 -11.90 43.07 18.77
C THR A 37 -11.84 42.07 17.63
N ARG A 38 -10.72 41.31 17.49
CA ARG A 38 -10.71 40.03 16.76
C ARG A 38 -11.01 38.85 17.70
N GLY A 39 -11.78 39.12 18.75
CA GLY A 39 -12.54 38.10 19.46
C GLY A 39 -13.58 37.49 18.53
N LEU A 40 -13.26 36.31 18.02
CA LEU A 40 -14.18 35.17 17.86
C LEU A 40 -15.58 35.52 17.32
N VAL A 41 -15.67 35.91 16.05
CA VAL A 41 -16.87 35.57 15.28
C VAL A 41 -16.79 34.07 15.04
N ILE A 42 -17.34 33.29 15.99
CA ILE A 42 -17.79 31.93 15.70
C ILE A 42 -18.99 32.11 14.76
N THR A 43 -18.73 32.18 13.45
CA THR A 43 -19.72 31.64 12.54
C THR A 43 -19.85 30.18 12.94
N ALA A 44 -20.99 29.84 13.52
CA ALA A 44 -21.42 28.47 13.67
C ALA A 44 -21.61 27.90 12.25
N HIS A 45 -20.52 27.59 11.57
CA HIS A 45 -20.49 26.41 10.75
C HIS A 45 -20.72 25.29 11.74
N THR A 46 -21.95 24.78 11.76
CA THR A 46 -22.24 23.45 12.26
C THR A 46 -21.14 22.55 11.72
N ALA A 47 -20.16 22.24 12.57
CA ALA A 47 -19.20 21.20 12.27
C ALA A 47 -20.07 19.98 11.96
N LEU A 48 -20.05 19.55 10.70
CA LEU A 48 -20.54 18.24 10.35
C LEU A 48 -19.97 17.28 11.39
N ALA A 49 -20.84 16.46 11.99
CA ALA A 49 -20.43 15.41 12.90
C ALA A 49 -19.18 14.71 12.33
N PRO A 50 -18.19 14.33 13.15
CA PRO A 50 -16.97 13.72 12.64
C PRO A 50 -17.35 12.53 11.77
N THR A 51 -17.23 12.71 10.45
CA THR A 51 -17.39 11.66 9.45
C THR A 51 -16.51 10.52 9.91
N GLU A 52 -17.08 9.35 10.19
CA GLU A 52 -16.39 8.21 10.81
C GLU A 52 -15.05 7.93 10.11
N THR A 53 -13.97 8.45 10.68
CA THR A 53 -12.61 8.01 10.36
C THR A 53 -12.44 6.59 10.89
N PHE A 54 -11.53 5.79 10.32
CA PHE A 54 -11.20 4.46 10.85
C PHE A 54 -11.06 4.49 12.37
N HIS A 55 -11.56 3.46 13.06
CA HIS A 55 -11.44 3.40 14.51
C HIS A 55 -9.95 3.48 14.91
N ARG A 56 -9.62 4.43 15.79
CA ARG A 56 -8.25 4.62 16.29
C ARG A 56 -8.12 4.14 17.72
N TYR A 57 -7.11 3.31 17.94
CA TYR A 57 -6.68 2.88 19.25
C TYR A 57 -5.72 3.90 19.84
N ASN A 58 -5.86 4.18 21.14
CA ASN A 58 -4.95 5.08 21.86
C ASN A 58 -3.67 4.34 22.24
N VAL A 59 -2.70 4.29 21.31
CA VAL A 59 -1.41 3.62 21.45
C VAL A 59 -0.27 4.53 20.99
N ASP A 60 0.92 4.37 21.55
CA ASP A 60 2.13 5.00 21.01
C ASP A 60 2.82 4.07 20.00
N CYS A 61 2.54 4.29 18.72
CA CYS A 61 3.17 3.55 17.63
C CYS A 61 4.70 3.77 17.53
N SER A 62 5.24 4.89 18.04
CA SER A 62 6.70 5.09 18.08
C SER A 62 7.31 4.22 19.19
N GLY A 63 6.71 4.19 20.38
CA GLY A 63 7.11 3.28 21.46
C GLY A 63 7.00 1.80 21.06
N ILE A 64 5.96 1.41 20.34
CA ILE A 64 5.83 0.06 19.77
C ILE A 64 6.98 -0.26 18.81
N TYR A 65 7.32 0.65 17.90
CA TYR A 65 8.46 0.47 16.99
C TYR A 65 9.79 0.30 17.75
N ASP A 66 9.98 1.07 18.81
CA ASP A 66 11.17 0.98 19.67
C ASP A 66 11.17 -0.26 20.58
N MET A 67 10.09 -1.05 20.55
CA MET A 67 9.83 -2.23 21.39
C MET A 67 9.78 -1.89 22.88
N ASP A 68 9.21 -0.72 23.23
CA ASP A 68 8.92 -0.37 24.62
C ASP A 68 7.95 -1.42 25.22
N PRO A 69 8.34 -2.12 26.31
CA PRO A 69 7.52 -3.20 26.87
C PRO A 69 6.14 -2.74 27.36
N VAL A 70 6.02 -1.50 27.82
CA VAL A 70 4.74 -0.93 28.29
C VAL A 70 3.82 -0.68 27.10
N GLU A 71 4.33 -0.07 26.04
CA GLU A 71 3.51 0.23 24.85
C GLU A 71 3.12 -1.04 24.10
N VAL A 72 4.06 -2.00 23.95
CA VAL A 72 3.74 -3.32 23.38
C VAL A 72 2.72 -4.05 24.25
N GLY A 73 2.89 -4.04 25.58
CA GLY A 73 1.95 -4.65 26.52
C GLY A 73 0.54 -4.04 26.44
N ASN A 74 0.46 -2.70 26.36
CA ASN A 74 -0.79 -1.96 26.20
C ASN A 74 -1.48 -2.32 24.88
N ALA A 75 -0.74 -2.36 23.77
CA ALA A 75 -1.28 -2.76 22.48
C ALA A 75 -1.82 -4.21 22.49
N LEU A 76 -1.08 -5.15 23.09
CA LEU A 76 -1.51 -6.55 23.24
C LEU A 76 -2.75 -6.70 24.14
N ALA A 77 -3.01 -5.76 25.05
CA ALA A 77 -4.25 -5.74 25.82
C ALA A 77 -5.42 -5.18 25.00
N LEU A 78 -5.19 -4.10 24.25
CA LEU A 78 -6.20 -3.45 23.41
C LEU A 78 -6.63 -4.31 22.22
N ARG A 79 -5.75 -5.15 21.66
CA ARG A 79 -6.11 -6.08 20.58
C ARG A 79 -7.19 -7.09 20.98
N ARG A 80 -7.52 -7.24 22.26
CA ARG A 80 -8.64 -8.11 22.71
C ARG A 80 -10.01 -7.43 22.61
N GLN A 81 -10.03 -6.13 22.33
CA GLN A 81 -11.23 -5.29 22.24
C GLN A 81 -11.52 -4.91 20.79
N VAL A 82 -11.24 -5.81 19.82
CA VAL A 82 -11.44 -5.53 18.40
C VAL A 82 -12.91 -5.21 18.13
N VAL A 83 -13.14 -4.07 17.48
CA VAL A 83 -14.44 -3.72 16.93
C VAL A 83 -14.42 -4.12 15.46
N GLU A 84 -15.26 -5.08 15.08
CA GLU A 84 -15.38 -5.49 13.69
C GLU A 84 -16.07 -4.41 12.87
N GLU A 85 -15.35 -3.80 11.93
CA GLU A 85 -15.95 -2.87 10.97
C GLU A 85 -16.64 -3.66 9.85
N ARG A 86 -17.95 -3.45 9.69
CA ARG A 86 -18.77 -4.16 8.69
C ARG A 86 -18.67 -3.51 7.31
N ASP A 87 -18.75 -4.32 6.25
CA ASP A 87 -18.65 -3.85 4.86
C ASP A 87 -19.80 -2.90 4.45
N ASP A 88 -21.00 -3.07 5.03
CA ASP A 88 -22.18 -2.23 4.77
C ASP A 88 -21.96 -0.74 5.09
N SER A 89 -21.14 -0.46 6.09
CA SER A 89 -20.79 0.90 6.48
C SER A 89 -20.03 1.62 5.36
N LEU A 90 -19.23 0.91 4.55
CA LEU A 90 -18.50 1.50 3.44
C LEU A 90 -19.41 1.87 2.26
N VAL A 91 -20.46 1.10 2.02
CA VAL A 91 -21.49 1.41 1.00
C VAL A 91 -22.13 2.77 1.30
N ASN A 92 -22.50 2.99 2.57
CA ASN A 92 -23.10 4.27 2.97
C ASN A 92 -22.10 5.44 2.85
N LEU A 93 -20.85 5.22 3.23
CA LEU A 93 -19.80 6.25 3.15
C LEU A 93 -19.48 6.66 1.71
N THR A 94 -19.51 5.73 0.77
CA THR A 94 -19.19 5.97 -0.65
C THR A 94 -20.37 6.50 -1.46
N SER A 95 -21.56 6.60 -0.88
CA SER A 95 -22.77 7.13 -1.54
C SER A 95 -22.62 8.57 -2.03
N ASN A 96 -21.76 9.37 -1.39
CA ASN A 96 -21.36 10.70 -1.85
C ASN A 96 -19.84 10.75 -1.99
N CYS A 97 -19.33 10.59 -3.21
CA CYS A 97 -17.91 10.52 -3.48
C CYS A 97 -17.15 11.77 -3.03
N ASP A 98 -17.71 12.97 -3.19
CA ASP A 98 -17.01 14.19 -2.80
C ASP A 98 -16.78 14.27 -1.29
N ILE A 99 -17.82 13.97 -0.51
CA ILE A 99 -17.74 13.92 0.96
C ILE A 99 -16.81 12.78 1.40
N PHE A 100 -16.89 11.63 0.73
CA PHE A 100 -15.99 10.49 1.01
C PHE A 100 -14.53 10.85 0.80
N LEU A 101 -14.20 11.42 -0.36
CA LEU A 101 -12.83 11.80 -0.71
C LEU A 101 -12.26 12.86 0.25
N GLU A 102 -13.07 13.85 0.63
CA GLU A 102 -12.68 14.88 1.59
C GLU A 102 -12.51 14.31 3.01
N SER A 103 -13.53 13.60 3.53
CA SER A 103 -13.49 13.04 4.89
C SER A 103 -12.42 11.98 5.09
N ARG A 104 -12.05 11.25 4.03
CA ARG A 104 -10.96 10.27 4.06
C ARG A 104 -9.60 10.89 3.75
N GLY A 105 -9.52 12.16 3.38
CA GLY A 105 -8.27 12.86 3.10
C GLY A 105 -7.61 12.45 1.78
N TYR A 106 -8.37 11.92 0.81
CA TYR A 106 -7.85 11.65 -0.54
C TYR A 106 -7.49 12.93 -1.29
N LYS A 107 -8.16 14.05 -0.95
CA LYS A 107 -7.87 15.37 -1.52
C LYS A 107 -6.58 15.99 -0.94
N ASP A 108 -6.13 15.55 0.23
CA ASP A 108 -4.97 16.13 0.96
C ASP A 108 -3.60 15.59 0.50
N VAL A 109 -3.55 14.81 -0.58
CA VAL A 109 -2.32 14.18 -1.06
C VAL A 109 -1.52 15.14 -1.95
N CYS A 110 -0.28 15.42 -1.55
CA CYS A 110 0.64 16.23 -2.34
C CYS A 110 1.69 15.38 -3.03
N LEU A 111 1.97 15.71 -4.29
CA LEU A 111 2.88 14.97 -5.14
C LEU A 111 4.15 15.77 -5.43
N SER A 112 5.29 15.07 -5.37
CA SER A 112 6.54 15.53 -5.95
C SER A 112 6.53 15.42 -7.47
N GLN A 113 7.41 16.15 -8.15
CA GLN A 113 7.58 16.01 -9.59
C GLN A 113 8.04 14.60 -9.99
N GLU A 114 8.79 13.91 -9.13
CA GLU A 114 9.23 12.53 -9.35
C GLU A 114 8.02 11.58 -9.39
N GLU A 115 7.11 11.66 -8.42
CA GLU A 115 5.89 10.84 -8.36
C GLU A 115 4.93 11.13 -9.51
N LYS A 116 4.84 12.39 -9.97
CA LYS A 116 4.04 12.74 -11.15
C LYS A 116 4.59 12.13 -12.44
N ASN A 117 5.91 12.06 -12.57
CA ASN A 117 6.59 11.56 -13.77
C ASN A 117 6.78 10.04 -13.76
N PHE A 118 6.46 9.38 -12.64
CA PHE A 118 6.58 7.94 -12.46
C PHE A 118 5.28 7.31 -11.92
N PRO A 119 4.17 7.33 -12.69
CA PRO A 119 2.93 6.73 -12.24
C PRO A 119 3.07 5.21 -12.03
N LEU A 120 2.47 4.69 -10.97
CA LEU A 120 2.40 3.26 -10.67
C LEU A 120 1.00 2.72 -10.99
N ALA A 121 0.95 1.48 -11.44
CA ALA A 121 -0.29 0.73 -11.59
C ALA A 121 -0.40 -0.36 -10.52
N TYR A 122 -1.61 -0.57 -10.00
CA TYR A 122 -1.89 -1.61 -9.02
C TYR A 122 -2.95 -2.59 -9.52
N SER A 123 -2.67 -3.89 -9.43
CA SER A 123 -3.67 -4.96 -9.62
C SER A 123 -4.07 -5.49 -8.24
N LEU A 124 -5.29 -5.19 -7.80
CA LEU A 124 -5.81 -5.60 -6.50
C LEU A 124 -6.78 -6.78 -6.68
N VAL A 125 -6.38 -7.98 -6.27
CA VAL A 125 -7.25 -9.17 -6.29
C VAL A 125 -7.82 -9.43 -4.89
N VAL A 126 -9.12 -9.18 -4.71
CA VAL A 126 -9.78 -9.09 -3.41
C VAL A 126 -11.05 -9.94 -3.33
N HIS A 127 -11.49 -10.35 -2.14
CA HIS A 127 -12.71 -11.17 -2.01
C HIS A 127 -13.48 -11.02 -0.68
N LYS A 128 -12.97 -10.26 0.30
CA LYS A 128 -13.62 -10.01 1.60
C LYS A 128 -12.97 -8.82 2.30
N ASN A 129 -13.58 -8.37 3.40
CA ASN A 129 -13.10 -7.28 4.28
C ASN A 129 -12.91 -5.97 3.50
N ALA A 130 -13.99 -5.38 3.02
CA ALA A 130 -13.99 -4.16 2.20
C ALA A 130 -13.26 -2.99 2.89
N ARG A 131 -13.37 -2.90 4.22
CA ARG A 131 -12.66 -1.91 5.05
C ARG A 131 -11.14 -2.05 5.00
N MET A 132 -10.62 -3.28 4.99
CA MET A 132 -9.18 -3.50 4.84
C MET A 132 -8.71 -3.11 3.43
N VAL A 133 -9.53 -3.38 2.41
CA VAL A 133 -9.25 -2.96 1.03
C VAL A 133 -9.24 -1.43 0.92
N GLU A 134 -10.18 -0.73 1.56
CA GLU A 134 -10.20 0.74 1.64
C GLU A 134 -8.92 1.28 2.28
N ARG A 135 -8.49 0.71 3.42
CA ARG A 135 -7.24 1.09 4.11
C ARG A 135 -6.02 0.89 3.23
N LEU A 136 -5.96 -0.24 2.51
CA LEU A 136 -4.88 -0.52 1.55
C LEU A 136 -4.86 0.51 0.42
N ILE A 137 -6.01 0.79 -0.21
CA ILE A 137 -6.10 1.79 -1.29
C ILE A 137 -5.67 3.16 -0.76
N LYS A 138 -6.16 3.57 0.41
CA LYS A 138 -5.77 4.85 1.03
C LYS A 138 -4.26 4.94 1.26
N ALA A 139 -3.62 3.86 1.72
CA ALA A 139 -2.18 3.85 1.94
C ALA A 139 -1.35 3.90 0.64
N LEU A 140 -1.93 3.47 -0.48
CA LEU A 140 -1.30 3.45 -1.82
C LEU A 140 -1.63 4.67 -2.68
N TYR A 141 -2.68 5.39 -2.30
CA TYR A 141 -3.28 6.39 -3.17
C TYR A 141 -2.32 7.53 -3.47
N SER A 142 -2.18 7.79 -4.76
CA SER A 142 -1.55 8.95 -5.34
C SER A 142 -2.41 9.37 -6.53
N PRO A 143 -2.71 10.67 -6.72
CA PRO A 143 -3.45 11.14 -7.89
C PRO A 143 -2.81 10.79 -9.25
N SER A 144 -1.52 10.46 -9.30
CA SER A 144 -0.87 9.99 -10.53
C SER A 144 -1.03 8.49 -10.77
N ASN A 145 -1.25 7.69 -9.72
CA ASN A 145 -1.32 6.24 -9.82
C ASN A 145 -2.69 5.77 -10.35
N ILE A 146 -2.73 4.53 -10.85
CA ILE A 146 -3.95 3.90 -11.34
C ILE A 146 -4.15 2.53 -10.70
N PHE A 147 -5.41 2.17 -10.47
CA PHE A 147 -5.81 0.94 -9.78
C PHE A 147 -6.76 0.14 -10.65
N CYS A 148 -6.54 -1.16 -10.75
CA CYS A 148 -7.54 -2.13 -11.18
C CYS A 148 -7.91 -3.00 -9.98
N ILE A 149 -9.21 -3.07 -9.69
CA ILE A 149 -9.74 -3.85 -8.56
C ILE A 149 -10.54 -5.02 -9.12
N HIS A 150 -9.99 -6.22 -8.98
CA HIS A 150 -10.67 -7.46 -9.33
C HIS A 150 -11.20 -8.12 -8.06
N TYR A 151 -12.52 -8.06 -7.86
CA TYR A 151 -13.18 -8.77 -6.76
C TYR A 151 -13.83 -10.08 -7.21
N ASP A 152 -13.81 -11.10 -6.34
CA ASP A 152 -14.41 -12.41 -6.63
C ASP A 152 -15.95 -12.29 -6.77
N ALA A 153 -16.50 -12.85 -7.85
CA ALA A 153 -17.94 -12.90 -8.07
C ALA A 153 -18.70 -13.68 -6.98
N LYS A 154 -18.01 -14.56 -6.25
CA LYS A 154 -18.54 -15.34 -5.11
C LYS A 154 -18.54 -14.58 -3.78
N SER A 155 -17.93 -13.40 -3.72
CA SER A 155 -17.97 -12.55 -2.53
C SER A 155 -19.41 -12.15 -2.19
N SER A 156 -19.63 -11.78 -0.92
CA SER A 156 -20.96 -11.35 -0.46
C SER A 156 -21.46 -10.11 -1.22
N ASN A 157 -22.78 -9.94 -1.26
CA ASN A 157 -23.39 -8.78 -1.91
C ASN A 157 -22.91 -7.47 -1.29
N GLU A 158 -22.73 -7.46 0.03
CA GLU A 158 -22.26 -6.31 0.80
C GLU A 158 -20.84 -5.95 0.39
N PHE A 159 -19.94 -6.95 0.26
CA PHE A 159 -18.57 -6.72 -0.18
C PHE A 159 -18.53 -6.18 -1.62
N ARG A 160 -19.29 -6.79 -2.54
CA ARG A 160 -19.33 -6.35 -3.94
C ARG A 160 -19.86 -4.91 -4.06
N SER A 161 -20.95 -4.59 -3.37
CA SER A 161 -21.52 -3.24 -3.33
C SER A 161 -20.52 -2.22 -2.77
N ALA A 162 -19.74 -2.60 -1.75
CA ALA A 162 -18.71 -1.75 -1.18
C ALA A 162 -17.55 -1.50 -2.16
N MET A 163 -17.14 -2.51 -2.94
CA MET A 163 -16.11 -2.35 -3.98
C MET A 163 -16.60 -1.49 -5.14
N GLU A 164 -17.86 -1.63 -5.57
CA GLU A 164 -18.49 -0.77 -6.57
C GLU A 164 -18.54 0.69 -6.11
N GLY A 165 -18.81 0.94 -4.82
CA GLY A 165 -18.76 2.28 -4.24
C GLY A 165 -17.36 2.91 -4.24
N LEU A 166 -16.30 2.10 -4.10
CA LEU A 166 -14.91 2.57 -4.18
C LEU A 166 -14.42 2.83 -5.61
N ALA A 167 -15.00 2.15 -6.61
CA ALA A 167 -14.57 2.24 -8.01
C ALA A 167 -15.77 2.33 -8.96
N GLN A 168 -16.01 3.53 -9.51
CA GLN A 168 -17.17 3.80 -10.39
C GLN A 168 -17.12 3.08 -11.75
N GLU A 169 -15.95 2.65 -12.22
CA GLU A 169 -15.77 1.88 -13.46
C GLU A 169 -15.30 0.45 -13.15
N SER A 170 -16.14 -0.33 -12.46
CA SER A 170 -15.80 -1.73 -12.18
C SER A 170 -16.23 -2.64 -13.34
N VAL A 171 -15.27 -3.34 -13.93
CA VAL A 171 -15.55 -4.46 -14.83
C VAL A 171 -15.58 -5.73 -13.98
N LEU A 172 -16.77 -6.35 -13.88
CA LEU A 172 -16.94 -7.58 -13.12
C LEU A 172 -16.30 -8.75 -13.88
N TYR A 173 -15.17 -9.23 -13.38
CA TYR A 173 -14.51 -10.41 -13.91
C TYR A 173 -14.91 -11.65 -13.10
N ALA A 174 -15.81 -12.46 -13.66
CA ALA A 174 -16.17 -13.76 -13.11
C ALA A 174 -15.16 -14.84 -13.54
N SER A 175 -13.94 -14.79 -13.01
CA SER A 175 -12.88 -15.78 -13.29
C SER A 175 -12.54 -16.63 -12.06
N ILE A 176 -12.39 -17.93 -12.27
CA ILE A 176 -12.09 -18.94 -11.23
C ILE A 176 -10.60 -18.94 -10.82
N ASN A 177 -9.69 -18.37 -11.62
CA ASN A 177 -8.24 -18.50 -11.41
C ASN A 177 -7.57 -17.17 -11.02
N ARG A 178 -6.82 -17.19 -9.91
CA ARG A 178 -6.01 -16.08 -9.36
C ARG A 178 -5.06 -15.47 -10.40
N LEU A 179 -4.47 -16.28 -11.29
CA LEU A 179 -3.59 -15.82 -12.36
C LEU A 179 -4.35 -14.97 -13.39
N LYS A 180 -5.54 -15.43 -13.81
CA LYS A 180 -6.36 -14.72 -14.81
C LYS A 180 -6.85 -13.37 -14.31
N ALA A 181 -7.11 -13.25 -13.00
CA ALA A 181 -7.49 -11.98 -12.39
C ALA A 181 -6.44 -10.88 -12.62
N ASP A 182 -5.16 -11.18 -12.40
CA ASP A 182 -4.08 -10.23 -12.68
C ASP A 182 -3.92 -9.95 -14.18
N LEU A 183 -4.04 -10.98 -15.03
CA LEU A 183 -3.94 -10.81 -16.49
C LEU A 183 -5.05 -9.91 -17.06
N HIS A 184 -6.27 -10.02 -16.52
CA HIS A 184 -7.37 -9.12 -16.88
C HIS A 184 -7.06 -7.68 -16.47
N CYS A 185 -6.61 -7.46 -15.22
CA CYS A 185 -6.20 -6.13 -14.78
C CYS A 185 -5.07 -5.55 -15.63
N MET A 186 -4.06 -6.34 -15.98
CA MET A 186 -2.99 -5.93 -16.89
C MET A 186 -3.53 -5.51 -18.27
N SER A 187 -4.48 -6.27 -18.83
CA SER A 187 -5.11 -5.98 -20.12
C SER A 187 -5.80 -4.61 -20.12
N ASP A 188 -6.49 -4.26 -19.04
CA ASP A 188 -7.20 -2.98 -18.92
C ASP A 188 -6.23 -1.83 -18.62
N LEU A 189 -5.28 -2.05 -17.71
CA LEU A 189 -4.30 -1.04 -17.32
C LEU A 189 -3.41 -0.61 -18.49
N VAL A 190 -3.00 -1.52 -19.38
CA VAL A 190 -2.19 -1.16 -20.57
C VAL A 190 -2.96 -0.26 -21.54
N LYS A 191 -4.30 -0.35 -21.59
CA LYS A 191 -5.14 0.50 -22.45
C LYS A 191 -5.44 1.88 -21.85
N SER A 192 -5.15 2.06 -20.57
CA SER A 192 -5.34 3.35 -19.90
C SER A 192 -4.49 4.45 -20.54
N GLU A 193 -5.01 5.68 -20.55
CA GLU A 193 -4.28 6.87 -20.94
C GLU A 193 -3.09 7.14 -20.00
N VAL A 194 -3.17 6.69 -18.74
CA VAL A 194 -2.09 6.82 -17.76
C VAL A 194 -0.86 6.02 -18.22
N GLN A 195 0.24 6.73 -18.48
CA GLN A 195 1.52 6.15 -18.88
C GLN A 195 2.31 5.64 -17.68
N TRP A 196 1.74 4.68 -16.95
CA TRP A 196 2.37 4.05 -15.80
C TRP A 196 3.65 3.29 -16.15
N ARG A 197 4.56 3.16 -15.19
CA ARG A 197 5.90 2.58 -15.37
C ARG A 197 6.00 1.13 -14.92
N TYR A 198 5.41 0.83 -13.77
CA TYR A 198 5.42 -0.48 -13.16
C TYR A 198 4.03 -0.86 -12.69
N ILE A 199 3.66 -2.13 -12.86
CA ILE A 199 2.51 -2.74 -12.22
C ILE A 199 2.95 -3.54 -10.99
N ILE A 200 2.20 -3.39 -9.90
CA ILE A 200 2.39 -4.09 -8.63
C ILE A 200 1.10 -4.84 -8.33
N ASN A 201 1.14 -6.16 -8.16
CA ASN A 201 -0.05 -6.89 -7.74
C ASN A 201 -0.12 -7.06 -6.22
N LEU A 202 -1.33 -6.97 -5.68
CA LEU A 202 -1.62 -7.06 -4.26
C LEU A 202 -2.91 -7.85 -4.06
N CYS A 203 -3.10 -8.37 -2.86
CA CYS A 203 -4.35 -8.93 -2.39
C CYS A 203 -4.92 -8.11 -1.21
N GLY A 204 -6.17 -8.37 -0.84
CA GLY A 204 -6.86 -7.61 0.21
C GLY A 204 -6.29 -7.72 1.63
N GLN A 205 -5.26 -8.55 1.85
CA GLN A 205 -4.56 -8.69 3.13
C GLN A 205 -3.10 -8.21 3.08
N ASP A 206 -2.69 -7.59 1.98
CA ASP A 206 -1.37 -6.95 1.88
C ASP A 206 -1.39 -5.55 2.51
N PHE A 207 -0.21 -5.08 2.90
CA PHE A 207 -0.04 -3.69 3.32
C PHE A 207 1.33 -3.13 2.90
N PRO A 208 1.41 -1.85 2.47
CA PRO A 208 2.68 -1.21 2.13
C PRO A 208 3.56 -0.96 3.37
N LEU A 209 4.87 -1.09 3.18
CA LEU A 209 5.90 -0.77 4.17
C LEU A 209 6.73 0.46 3.77
N ARG A 210 6.40 1.04 2.62
CA ARG A 210 7.07 2.17 1.98
C ARG A 210 6.02 3.17 1.51
N THR A 211 6.37 4.46 1.60
CA THR A 211 5.59 5.55 1.00
C THR A 211 5.66 5.49 -0.52
N ASN A 212 4.74 6.18 -1.20
CA ASN A 212 4.72 6.23 -2.67
C ASN A 212 6.04 6.75 -3.26
N ILE A 213 6.61 7.82 -2.70
CA ILE A 213 7.92 8.35 -3.13
C ILE A 213 9.08 7.37 -2.86
N GLU A 214 9.09 6.66 -1.72
CA GLU A 214 10.08 5.62 -1.45
C GLU A 214 9.98 4.48 -2.50
N LEU A 215 8.75 4.09 -2.87
CA LEU A 215 8.50 3.10 -3.93
C LEU A 215 8.98 3.62 -5.29
N VAL A 216 8.59 4.83 -5.69
CA VAL A 216 9.01 5.45 -6.95
C VAL A 216 10.54 5.48 -7.05
N SER A 217 11.24 5.88 -5.97
CA SER A 217 12.70 5.90 -5.92
C SER A 217 13.30 4.50 -6.07
N GLU A 218 12.77 3.50 -5.37
CA GLU A 218 13.22 2.10 -5.46
C GLU A 218 12.98 1.51 -6.87
N LEU A 219 11.82 1.76 -7.46
CA LEU A 219 11.44 1.23 -8.77
C LEU A 219 12.17 1.93 -9.91
N THR A 220 12.47 3.23 -9.76
CA THR A 220 13.35 3.95 -10.70
C THR A 220 14.74 3.29 -10.75
N ARG A 221 15.28 2.82 -9.61
CA ARG A 221 16.56 2.10 -9.55
C ARG A 221 16.54 0.74 -10.25
N LEU A 222 15.38 0.14 -10.51
CA LEU A 222 15.30 -1.09 -11.29
C LEU A 222 15.64 -0.87 -12.77
N ASN A 223 15.57 0.38 -13.26
CA ASN A 223 15.98 0.77 -14.61
C ASN A 223 15.36 -0.13 -15.71
N GLY A 224 14.05 -0.37 -15.63
CA GLY A 224 13.31 -1.25 -16.57
C GLY A 224 13.36 -2.74 -16.23
N GLY A 225 14.16 -3.15 -15.24
CA GLY A 225 14.19 -4.51 -14.70
C GLY A 225 12.94 -4.85 -13.89
N ASN A 226 12.61 -6.14 -13.83
CA ASN A 226 11.50 -6.67 -13.05
C ASN A 226 11.96 -7.21 -11.69
N MET A 227 11.05 -7.30 -10.71
CA MET A 227 11.34 -7.86 -9.39
C MET A 227 10.25 -8.85 -8.98
N LEU A 228 10.65 -10.08 -8.69
CA LEU A 228 9.80 -11.16 -8.17
C LEU A 228 10.68 -12.34 -7.74
N GLU A 229 10.11 -13.22 -6.92
CA GLU A 229 10.73 -14.51 -6.62
C GLU A 229 10.81 -15.35 -7.90
N SER A 230 11.99 -15.90 -8.18
CA SER A 230 12.18 -16.82 -9.29
C SER A 230 13.39 -17.70 -9.01
N SER A 231 13.11 -18.96 -8.69
CA SER A 231 14.08 -19.96 -8.28
C SER A 231 13.90 -21.24 -9.08
N ARG A 232 14.96 -22.05 -9.18
CA ARG A 232 14.85 -23.36 -9.79
C ARG A 232 13.87 -24.24 -9.00
N PRO A 233 13.03 -25.03 -9.68
CA PRO A 233 11.98 -25.80 -9.02
C PRO A 233 12.59 -26.91 -8.14
N THR A 234 12.09 -27.02 -6.90
CA THR A 234 12.32 -28.22 -6.09
C THR A 234 11.53 -29.40 -6.67
N GLN A 235 11.88 -30.63 -6.29
CA GLN A 235 11.13 -31.82 -6.70
C GLN A 235 9.64 -31.67 -6.36
N ALA A 236 9.31 -31.26 -5.13
CA ALA A 236 7.93 -31.06 -4.68
C ALA A 236 7.17 -30.00 -5.47
N LYS A 237 7.81 -28.87 -5.82
CA LYS A 237 7.17 -27.85 -6.66
C LYS A 237 7.03 -28.31 -8.12
N SER A 238 7.95 -29.14 -8.61
CA SER A 238 7.89 -29.65 -9.98
C SER A 238 6.66 -30.53 -10.25
N GLU A 239 6.19 -31.27 -9.24
CA GLU A 239 4.99 -32.11 -9.33
C GLU A 239 3.72 -31.31 -9.62
N ARG A 240 3.69 -30.00 -9.27
CA ARG A 240 2.53 -29.13 -9.45
C ARG A 240 2.22 -28.82 -10.92
N TYR A 241 3.23 -28.86 -11.79
CA TYR A 241 3.08 -28.55 -13.22
C TYR A 241 3.42 -29.72 -14.15
N LYS A 242 3.96 -30.83 -13.62
CA LYS A 242 4.24 -32.04 -14.40
C LYS A 242 3.00 -32.87 -14.75
N TYR A 243 1.92 -32.73 -13.97
CA TYR A 243 0.71 -33.53 -14.13
C TYR A 243 -0.49 -32.64 -14.41
N HIS A 244 -1.46 -33.18 -15.16
CA HIS A 244 -2.75 -32.54 -15.40
C HIS A 244 -3.54 -32.48 -14.09
N HIS A 245 -4.19 -31.36 -13.82
CA HIS A 245 -5.05 -31.15 -12.67
C HIS A 245 -6.47 -30.80 -13.12
N GLU A 246 -7.44 -31.52 -12.56
CA GLU A 246 -8.86 -31.29 -12.84
C GLU A 246 -9.53 -30.61 -11.66
N ILE A 247 -10.46 -29.71 -11.98
CA ILE A 247 -11.26 -29.03 -10.97
C ILE A 247 -12.36 -29.97 -10.52
N GLN A 248 -12.33 -30.38 -9.25
CA GLN A 248 -13.34 -31.24 -8.63
C GLN A 248 -14.06 -30.49 -7.51
N ASP A 249 -15.31 -30.86 -7.24
CA ASP A 249 -16.06 -30.30 -6.13
C ASP A 249 -15.44 -30.76 -4.80
N ALA A 250 -15.29 -29.82 -3.86
CA ALA A 250 -14.76 -30.10 -2.52
C ALA A 250 -15.82 -29.84 -1.45
N ASN A 251 -15.80 -30.65 -0.39
CA ASN A 251 -16.77 -30.57 0.71
C ASN A 251 -16.49 -29.42 1.72
N PHE A 252 -15.55 -28.52 1.43
CA PHE A 252 -15.16 -27.42 2.32
C PHE A 252 -15.21 -26.07 1.60
N GLU A 253 -15.03 -24.98 2.36
CA GLU A 253 -15.17 -23.54 2.06
C GLU A 253 -14.79 -23.06 0.63
N TYR A 254 -13.93 -23.80 -0.08
CA TYR A 254 -13.66 -23.63 -1.51
C TYR A 254 -14.41 -24.71 -2.28
N GLN A 255 -15.59 -24.38 -2.82
CA GLN A 255 -16.49 -25.34 -3.48
C GLN A 255 -15.83 -26.20 -4.57
N LYS A 256 -14.69 -25.76 -5.12
CA LYS A 256 -13.92 -26.48 -6.14
C LYS A 256 -12.43 -26.39 -5.89
N ILE A 257 -11.70 -27.50 -6.04
CA ILE A 257 -10.24 -27.56 -5.89
C ILE A 257 -9.59 -28.29 -7.07
N PRO A 258 -8.37 -27.89 -7.48
CA PRO A 258 -7.58 -28.65 -8.44
C PRO A 258 -7.05 -29.93 -7.81
N VAL A 259 -7.38 -31.08 -8.40
CA VAL A 259 -6.94 -32.41 -7.99
C VAL A 259 -6.00 -32.97 -9.06
N ARG A 260 -4.83 -33.45 -8.62
CA ARG A 260 -3.84 -34.06 -9.51
C ARG A 260 -4.39 -35.35 -10.11
N THR A 261 -4.33 -35.47 -11.42
CA THR A 261 -4.61 -36.72 -12.14
C THR A 261 -3.34 -37.58 -12.26
N ASN A 262 -3.44 -38.76 -12.88
CA ASN A 262 -2.26 -39.58 -13.21
C ASN A 262 -1.71 -39.29 -14.62
N GLU A 263 -2.26 -38.29 -15.32
CA GLU A 263 -1.80 -37.91 -16.65
C GLU A 263 -0.61 -36.95 -16.56
N GLU A 264 0.54 -37.37 -17.09
CA GLU A 264 1.73 -36.53 -17.21
C GLU A 264 1.56 -35.57 -18.39
N LYS A 265 1.85 -34.29 -18.16
CA LYS A 265 1.78 -33.24 -19.18
C LYS A 265 2.98 -33.34 -20.12
N LYS A 266 2.78 -32.95 -21.37
CA LYS A 266 3.90 -32.68 -22.29
C LYS A 266 4.81 -31.58 -21.70
N PRO A 267 6.11 -31.56 -22.04
CA PRO A 267 7.00 -30.47 -21.64
C PRO A 267 6.43 -29.10 -22.04
N PRO A 268 6.78 -28.02 -21.30
CA PRO A 268 6.41 -26.66 -21.69
C PRO A 268 6.76 -26.38 -23.17
N PRO A 269 5.91 -25.64 -23.89
CA PRO A 269 6.14 -25.34 -25.30
C PRO A 269 7.42 -24.51 -25.49
N HIS A 270 7.92 -24.45 -26.73
CA HIS A 270 9.06 -23.59 -27.11
C HIS A 270 10.38 -23.86 -26.35
N GLY A 271 10.53 -25.01 -25.71
CA GLY A 271 11.72 -25.32 -24.90
C GLY A 271 11.85 -24.40 -23.68
N ILE A 272 10.71 -23.96 -23.13
CA ILE A 272 10.68 -23.14 -21.92
C ILE A 272 11.24 -23.95 -20.75
N GLU A 273 12.18 -23.32 -20.03
CA GLU A 273 12.73 -23.86 -18.80
C GLU A 273 11.93 -23.32 -17.61
N MET A 274 11.46 -24.22 -16.75
CA MET A 274 10.55 -23.87 -15.65
C MET A 274 11.29 -23.29 -14.45
N PHE A 275 10.70 -22.26 -13.87
CA PHE A 275 11.08 -21.67 -12.59
C PHE A 275 9.84 -21.55 -11.70
N THR A 276 10.07 -21.45 -10.39
CA THR A 276 9.02 -21.34 -9.38
C THR A 276 9.27 -20.14 -8.48
N GLY A 277 8.20 -19.57 -7.95
CA GLY A 277 8.23 -18.49 -6.98
C GLY A 277 6.88 -18.39 -6.29
N ASN A 278 6.41 -17.15 -6.13
CA ASN A 278 5.10 -16.85 -5.57
C ASN A 278 4.26 -15.99 -6.53
N ALA A 279 3.02 -15.71 -6.12
CA ALA A 279 2.07 -14.97 -6.94
C ALA A 279 2.38 -13.47 -7.09
N TYR A 280 3.32 -12.91 -6.32
CA TYR A 280 3.54 -11.47 -6.19
C TYR A 280 4.73 -10.96 -7.02
N PHE A 281 4.51 -9.87 -7.73
CA PHE A 281 5.48 -9.31 -8.66
C PHE A 281 5.45 -7.77 -8.69
N VAL A 282 6.55 -7.23 -9.20
CA VAL A 282 6.62 -5.88 -9.76
C VAL A 282 7.19 -5.99 -11.17
N LEU A 283 6.38 -5.61 -12.16
CA LEU A 283 6.69 -5.78 -13.58
C LEU A 283 6.66 -4.44 -14.31
N SER A 284 7.61 -4.20 -15.21
CA SER A 284 7.61 -3.00 -16.06
C SER A 284 6.47 -3.05 -17.07
N ARG A 285 6.02 -1.87 -17.51
CA ARG A 285 4.98 -1.77 -18.54
C ARG A 285 5.37 -2.48 -19.83
N GLU A 286 6.62 -2.33 -20.24
CA GLU A 286 7.17 -2.94 -21.45
C GLU A 286 7.11 -4.49 -21.36
N PHE A 287 7.34 -5.05 -20.17
CA PHE A 287 7.19 -6.50 -19.96
C PHE A 287 5.74 -6.93 -20.14
N VAL A 288 4.78 -6.19 -19.59
CA VAL A 288 3.34 -6.50 -19.72
C VAL A 288 2.87 -6.37 -21.17
N GLU A 289 3.31 -5.34 -21.90
CA GLU A 289 3.01 -5.16 -23.33
C GLU A 289 3.58 -6.30 -24.19
N TYR A 290 4.81 -6.75 -23.88
CA TYR A 290 5.40 -7.93 -24.51
C TYR A 290 4.56 -9.20 -24.24
N MET A 291 4.10 -9.39 -23.01
CA MET A 291 3.28 -10.55 -22.64
C MET A 291 1.98 -10.65 -23.46
N GLN A 292 1.32 -9.51 -23.73
CA GLN A 292 0.06 -9.49 -24.48
C GLN A 292 0.25 -9.78 -25.98
N SER A 293 1.42 -9.45 -26.53
CA SER A 293 1.71 -9.60 -27.97
C SER A 293 2.38 -10.94 -28.30
N SER A 294 3.12 -11.55 -27.38
CA SER A 294 3.92 -12.76 -27.64
C SER A 294 3.09 -14.05 -27.72
N ASN A 295 3.18 -14.77 -28.84
CA ASN A 295 2.58 -16.10 -28.99
C ASN A 295 3.23 -17.15 -28.07
N VAL A 296 4.53 -17.01 -27.78
CA VAL A 296 5.23 -17.90 -26.84
C VAL A 296 4.62 -17.81 -25.45
N VAL A 297 4.28 -16.60 -25.01
CA VAL A 297 3.63 -16.35 -23.72
C VAL A 297 2.19 -16.89 -23.70
N LYS A 298 1.44 -16.71 -24.79
CA LYS A 298 0.07 -17.24 -24.92
C LYS A 298 0.04 -18.77 -24.88
N ASP A 299 0.95 -19.42 -25.60
CA ASP A 299 1.07 -20.89 -25.60
C ASP A 299 1.48 -21.42 -24.22
N PHE A 300 2.38 -20.71 -23.52
CA PHE A 300 2.76 -21.06 -22.16
C PHE A 300 1.61 -20.88 -21.16
N LEU A 301 0.83 -19.80 -21.28
CA LEU A 301 -0.36 -19.59 -20.47
C LEU A 301 -1.38 -20.72 -20.67
N ALA A 302 -1.66 -21.08 -21.92
CA ALA A 302 -2.54 -22.19 -22.27
C ALA A 302 -2.03 -23.52 -21.69
N TRP A 303 -0.72 -23.76 -21.74
CA TRP A 303 -0.10 -24.94 -21.14
C TRP A 303 -0.20 -24.97 -19.60
N SER A 304 -0.26 -23.81 -18.95
CA SER A 304 -0.37 -23.70 -17.48
C SER A 304 -1.80 -23.80 -16.93
N GLU A 305 -2.86 -23.79 -17.76
CA GLU A 305 -4.25 -23.66 -17.28
C GLU A 305 -4.73 -24.82 -16.40
N ASP A 306 -4.23 -26.02 -16.66
CA ASP A 306 -4.54 -27.31 -16.03
C ASP A 306 -3.41 -27.77 -15.08
N THR A 307 -2.65 -26.81 -14.53
CA THR A 307 -1.62 -27.06 -13.50
C THR A 307 -2.10 -26.63 -12.11
N TYR A 308 -1.40 -27.07 -11.06
CA TYR A 308 -1.69 -26.65 -9.69
C TYR A 308 -0.96 -25.35 -9.33
N SER A 309 -1.70 -24.35 -8.85
CA SER A 309 -1.19 -23.02 -8.50
C SER A 309 -0.32 -22.40 -9.61
N PRO A 310 -0.88 -22.14 -10.81
CA PRO A 310 -0.13 -21.62 -11.94
C PRO A 310 0.54 -20.26 -11.67
N ASP A 311 -0.05 -19.45 -10.80
CA ASP A 311 0.50 -18.20 -10.30
C ASP A 311 1.87 -18.36 -9.62
N GLU A 312 2.21 -19.53 -9.08
CA GLU A 312 3.50 -19.79 -8.43
C GLU A 312 4.62 -20.26 -9.39
N HIS A 313 4.35 -20.41 -10.68
CA HIS A 313 5.39 -20.74 -11.66
C HIS A 313 5.32 -19.93 -12.94
N TYR A 314 4.14 -19.42 -13.31
CA TYR A 314 3.94 -18.65 -14.53
C TYR A 314 4.82 -17.39 -14.54
N TRP A 315 4.71 -16.54 -13.51
CA TRP A 315 5.50 -15.30 -13.41
C TRP A 315 6.99 -15.57 -13.30
N ALA A 316 7.38 -16.48 -12.40
CA ALA A 316 8.77 -16.85 -12.15
C ALA A 316 9.45 -17.40 -13.40
N THR A 317 8.72 -18.13 -14.24
CA THR A 317 9.21 -18.67 -15.52
C THR A 317 9.30 -17.58 -16.59
N LEU A 318 8.25 -16.77 -16.74
CA LEU A 318 8.22 -15.74 -17.79
C LEU A 318 9.30 -14.68 -17.63
N VAL A 319 9.61 -14.25 -16.40
CA VAL A 319 10.69 -13.27 -16.19
C VAL A 319 12.05 -13.81 -16.62
N ARG A 320 12.23 -15.13 -16.69
CA ARG A 320 13.47 -15.80 -17.14
C ARG A 320 13.42 -16.32 -18.58
N LEU A 321 12.37 -15.97 -19.32
CA LEU A 321 12.28 -16.27 -20.75
C LEU A 321 13.30 -15.38 -21.52
N PRO A 322 14.15 -15.95 -22.39
CA PRO A 322 15.13 -15.15 -23.13
C PRO A 322 14.47 -14.09 -24.02
N GLY A 323 14.97 -12.86 -23.94
CA GLY A 323 14.52 -11.75 -24.78
C GLY A 323 13.32 -10.96 -24.25
N VAL A 324 12.78 -11.30 -23.07
CA VAL A 324 11.70 -10.50 -22.46
C VAL A 324 12.23 -9.18 -21.87
N PRO A 325 11.48 -8.06 -21.97
CA PRO A 325 11.87 -6.78 -21.38
C PRO A 325 12.08 -6.86 -19.88
N GLY A 326 13.22 -6.36 -19.37
CA GLY A 326 13.53 -6.43 -17.93
C GLY A 326 13.70 -7.85 -17.38
N GLY A 327 13.91 -8.84 -18.26
CA GLY A 327 14.06 -10.23 -17.89
C GLY A 327 15.33 -10.54 -17.09
N ILE A 328 15.28 -11.63 -16.34
CA ILE A 328 16.36 -12.11 -15.49
C ILE A 328 17.01 -13.30 -16.20
N PRO A 329 18.30 -13.22 -16.61
CA PRO A 329 18.97 -14.32 -17.30
C PRO A 329 18.88 -15.65 -16.53
N ARG A 330 18.69 -16.76 -17.24
CA ARG A 330 18.63 -18.11 -16.65
C ARG A 330 19.92 -18.52 -15.91
N SER A 331 21.05 -17.93 -16.31
CA SER A 331 22.35 -18.13 -15.66
C SER A 331 22.47 -17.42 -14.31
N GLN A 332 21.62 -16.44 -14.02
CA GLN A 332 21.63 -15.75 -12.73
C GLN A 332 21.19 -16.69 -11.60
N PRO A 333 21.71 -16.50 -10.38
CA PRO A 333 21.26 -17.23 -9.20
C PRO A 333 19.76 -17.14 -8.97
N ASP A 334 19.27 -18.06 -8.14
CA ASP A 334 17.89 -18.05 -7.67
C ASP A 334 17.61 -16.78 -6.87
N ILE A 335 16.42 -16.23 -7.02
CA ILE A 335 15.92 -15.09 -6.26
C ILE A 335 14.85 -15.64 -5.33
N THR A 336 15.17 -15.72 -4.06
CA THR A 336 14.25 -16.19 -3.01
C THR A 336 13.23 -15.11 -2.65
N ASP A 337 12.20 -15.49 -1.90
CA ASP A 337 11.22 -14.57 -1.31
C ASP A 337 11.86 -13.47 -0.43
N LEU A 338 12.91 -13.80 0.33
CA LEU A 338 13.63 -12.85 1.16
C LEU A 338 14.56 -11.92 0.35
N MET A 339 15.01 -12.34 -0.84
CA MET A 339 15.78 -11.49 -1.75
C MET A 339 14.88 -10.60 -2.61
N SER A 340 13.72 -11.11 -3.02
CA SER A 340 12.70 -10.34 -3.71
C SER A 340 12.10 -9.31 -2.77
N LYS A 341 12.19 -8.02 -3.09
CA LYS A 341 11.59 -6.96 -2.26
C LYS A 341 10.06 -6.89 -2.36
N THR A 342 9.42 -7.69 -3.22
CA THR A 342 7.99 -7.56 -3.54
C THR A 342 7.08 -7.84 -2.36
N ARG A 343 7.35 -8.90 -1.58
CA ARG A 343 6.51 -9.28 -0.45
C ARG A 343 7.31 -9.94 0.66
N LEU A 344 7.21 -9.37 1.86
CA LEU A 344 7.67 -10.01 3.08
C LEU A 344 6.58 -10.92 3.62
N VAL A 345 6.90 -12.21 3.79
CA VAL A 345 5.98 -13.23 4.29
C VAL A 345 6.70 -14.06 5.35
N LYS A 346 6.04 -14.34 6.47
CA LYS A 346 6.53 -15.33 7.44
C LYS A 346 5.73 -16.63 7.32
N TRP A 347 6.45 -17.73 7.15
CA TRP A 347 5.96 -19.09 7.13
C TRP A 347 6.28 -19.76 8.47
N SER A 348 5.27 -20.36 9.09
CA SER A 348 5.36 -20.92 10.44
C SER A 348 6.49 -21.95 10.61
N TYR A 349 6.78 -22.72 9.55
CA TYR A 349 7.82 -23.74 9.55
C TYR A 349 9.25 -23.21 9.30
N LEU A 350 9.41 -21.90 9.08
CA LEU A 350 10.72 -21.23 8.92
C LEU A 350 10.99 -20.21 10.04
N GLU A 351 10.03 -20.01 10.95
CA GLU A 351 10.22 -19.19 12.15
C GLU A 351 11.38 -19.77 13.00
N GLU A 352 12.07 -18.89 13.72
CA GLU A 352 13.35 -19.13 14.43
C GLU A 352 14.57 -19.44 13.56
N SER A 353 14.35 -20.03 12.38
CA SER A 353 15.45 -20.34 11.45
C SER A 353 15.82 -19.17 10.55
N LEU A 354 14.82 -18.49 9.95
CA LEU A 354 15.03 -17.38 9.03
C LEU A 354 14.55 -16.02 9.58
N TYR A 355 13.57 -16.05 10.47
CA TYR A 355 13.00 -14.85 11.07
C TYR A 355 12.38 -15.14 12.44
N PRO A 356 12.17 -14.10 13.28
CA PRO A 356 11.52 -14.26 14.58
C PRO A 356 10.12 -14.87 14.46
N HIS A 357 9.64 -15.46 15.56
CA HIS A 357 8.25 -15.94 15.72
C HIS A 357 7.21 -14.90 15.30
N CYS A 358 6.07 -15.40 14.84
CA CYS A 358 4.86 -14.61 14.62
C CYS A 358 4.25 -14.17 15.97
N THR A 359 3.94 -12.88 16.12
CA THR A 359 3.26 -12.34 17.33
C THR A 359 1.73 -12.25 17.21
N GLY A 360 1.21 -12.44 16.00
CA GLY A 360 -0.21 -12.61 15.71
C GLY A 360 -0.62 -14.08 15.69
N GLU A 361 -1.22 -14.52 14.58
CA GLU A 361 -1.76 -15.88 14.41
C GLU A 361 -1.31 -16.51 13.10
N HIS A 362 -1.29 -17.84 13.01
CA HIS A 362 -1.04 -18.53 11.75
C HIS A 362 -2.33 -18.95 11.09
N MET A 363 -2.46 -18.66 9.79
CA MET A 363 -3.54 -19.21 8.98
C MET A 363 -2.95 -19.82 7.71
N ARG A 364 -3.16 -21.13 7.51
CA ARG A 364 -2.54 -21.92 6.42
C ARG A 364 -1.01 -21.78 6.39
N SER A 365 -0.38 -21.89 7.56
CA SER A 365 1.08 -21.77 7.76
C SER A 365 1.69 -20.40 7.45
N VAL A 366 0.89 -19.37 7.17
CA VAL A 366 1.36 -17.98 6.98
C VAL A 366 0.97 -17.14 8.20
N CYS A 367 1.93 -16.39 8.74
CA CYS A 367 1.72 -15.44 9.83
C CYS A 367 0.78 -14.30 9.40
N VAL A 368 -0.30 -14.11 10.14
CA VAL A 368 -1.04 -12.86 10.21
C VAL A 368 -0.33 -12.00 11.25
N TYR A 369 0.27 -10.91 10.79
CA TYR A 369 1.16 -10.10 11.62
C TYR A 369 0.42 -9.47 12.81
N GLY A 370 1.10 -9.47 13.96
CA GLY A 370 0.70 -8.72 15.14
C GLY A 370 1.55 -7.47 15.33
N VAL A 371 1.20 -6.68 16.34
CA VAL A 371 1.90 -5.43 16.68
C VAL A 371 3.40 -5.62 16.98
N GLY A 372 3.79 -6.80 17.49
CA GLY A 372 5.20 -7.12 17.77
C GLY A 372 6.07 -7.24 16.52
N GLU A 373 5.49 -7.37 15.33
CA GLU A 373 6.25 -7.38 14.08
C GLU A 373 6.65 -6.00 13.56
N MET A 374 6.14 -4.90 14.13
CA MET A 374 6.29 -3.56 13.56
C MET A 374 7.74 -3.20 13.22
N ARG A 375 8.65 -3.36 14.17
CA ARG A 375 10.08 -3.05 13.97
C ARG A 375 10.72 -3.92 12.90
N TRP A 376 10.39 -5.21 12.87
CA TRP A 376 10.95 -6.15 11.91
C TRP A 376 10.46 -5.84 10.49
N LEU A 377 9.15 -5.63 10.32
CA LEU A 377 8.54 -5.29 9.03
C LEU A 377 9.17 -4.04 8.41
N LEU A 378 9.30 -2.96 9.18
CA LEU A 378 9.80 -1.69 8.66
C LEU A 378 11.29 -1.73 8.29
N ASN A 379 12.08 -2.56 8.98
CA ASN A 379 13.53 -2.63 8.81
C ASN A 379 14.03 -3.72 7.85
N TYR A 380 13.21 -4.71 7.49
CA TYR A 380 13.71 -5.85 6.69
C TYR A 380 14.12 -5.47 5.26
N GLY A 381 13.42 -4.52 4.64
CA GLY A 381 13.79 -3.98 3.32
C GLY A 381 12.75 -4.15 2.22
N HIS A 382 11.72 -4.97 2.44
CA HIS A 382 10.63 -5.18 1.48
C HIS A 382 9.73 -3.96 1.32
N TRP A 383 9.04 -3.92 0.19
CA TRP A 383 8.10 -2.87 -0.18
C TRP A 383 6.72 -3.08 0.43
N PHE A 384 6.31 -4.34 0.55
CA PHE A 384 5.03 -4.74 1.11
C PHE A 384 5.17 -6.00 1.98
N ALA A 385 4.16 -6.26 2.79
CA ALA A 385 4.09 -7.46 3.63
C ALA A 385 2.75 -8.19 3.47
N ASN A 386 2.77 -9.51 3.66
CA ASN A 386 1.60 -10.39 3.73
C ASN A 386 1.70 -11.29 4.98
N LYS A 387 0.70 -11.36 5.86
CA LYS A 387 -0.66 -10.81 5.76
C LYS A 387 -1.08 -10.03 6.99
N PHE A 388 -2.05 -9.16 6.79
CA PHE A 388 -2.71 -8.38 7.83
C PHE A 388 -4.20 -8.73 7.88
N ASP A 389 -4.74 -8.80 9.08
CA ASP A 389 -6.17 -8.98 9.32
C ASP A 389 -6.59 -8.10 10.51
N PRO A 390 -7.50 -7.13 10.32
CA PRO A 390 -8.02 -6.32 11.43
C PRO A 390 -8.62 -7.15 12.57
N LYS A 391 -9.05 -8.39 12.32
CA LYS A 391 -9.56 -9.31 13.35
C LYS A 391 -8.47 -9.90 14.23
N VAL A 392 -7.25 -10.02 13.71
CA VAL A 392 -6.10 -10.55 14.46
C VAL A 392 -5.41 -9.42 15.22
N ASP A 393 -5.07 -8.34 14.52
CA ASP A 393 -4.42 -7.20 15.13
C ASP A 393 -4.69 -5.93 14.30
N PRO A 394 -5.65 -5.08 14.71
CA PRO A 394 -5.92 -3.83 14.01
C PRO A 394 -4.88 -2.74 14.31
N ILE A 395 -4.12 -2.91 15.40
CA ILE A 395 -3.16 -1.92 15.91
C ILE A 395 -1.92 -1.89 15.03
N ILE A 396 -1.40 -3.05 14.59
CA ILE A 396 -0.28 -3.07 13.64
C ILE A 396 -0.61 -2.31 12.35
N ILE A 397 -1.84 -2.44 11.85
CA ILE A 397 -2.27 -1.75 10.63
C ILE A 397 -2.32 -0.23 10.88
N GLN A 398 -2.90 0.19 12.01
CA GLN A 398 -2.91 1.61 12.40
C GLN A 398 -1.48 2.17 12.51
N CYS A 399 -0.57 1.45 13.16
CA CYS A 399 0.79 1.92 13.34
C CYS A 399 1.60 1.97 12.04
N LEU A 400 1.34 1.07 11.08
CA LEU A 400 1.91 1.16 9.75
C LEU A 400 1.35 2.37 8.98
N GLU A 401 0.05 2.65 9.06
CA GLU A 401 -0.57 3.85 8.47
C GLU A 401 0.03 5.14 9.04
N GLU A 402 0.13 5.23 10.38
CA GLU A 402 0.71 6.40 11.05
C GLU A 402 2.18 6.60 10.67
N ASN A 403 2.95 5.52 10.57
CA ASN A 403 4.34 5.58 10.12
C ASN A 403 4.46 6.09 8.67
N LEU A 404 3.64 5.60 7.75
CA LEU A 404 3.61 6.08 6.36
C LEU A 404 3.21 7.57 6.29
N GLN A 405 2.17 7.96 7.04
CA GLN A 405 1.73 9.36 7.10
C GLN A 405 2.80 10.28 7.70
N LYS A 406 3.48 9.86 8.77
CA LYS A 406 4.58 10.61 9.39
C LYS A 406 5.73 10.80 8.41
N LYS A 407 6.13 9.75 7.70
CA LYS A 407 7.16 9.84 6.64
C LYS A 407 6.74 10.79 5.52
N GLN A 408 5.51 10.70 5.04
CA GLN A 408 5.00 11.59 4.00
C GLN A 408 5.05 13.05 4.45
N LYS A 409 4.56 13.36 5.65
CA LYS A 409 4.58 14.73 6.20
C LYS A 409 6.00 15.29 6.38
N LEU A 410 6.94 14.45 6.82
CA LEU A 410 8.34 14.84 6.94
C LEU A 410 8.93 15.20 5.57
N LEU A 411 8.69 14.37 4.55
CA LEU A 411 9.10 14.67 3.18
C LEU A 411 8.44 15.96 2.67
N GLN A 412 7.16 16.17 2.96
CA GLN A 412 6.47 17.40 2.59
C GLN A 412 7.04 18.66 3.25
N SER A 413 7.43 18.57 4.52
CA SER A 413 8.08 19.67 5.23
C SER A 413 9.46 20.03 4.67
N LEU A 414 10.21 19.04 4.18
CA LEU A 414 11.55 19.22 3.62
C LEU A 414 11.51 19.78 2.18
N PHE A 415 10.46 19.46 1.43
CA PHE A 415 10.33 19.80 0.00
C PHE A 415 9.12 20.69 -0.31
N PHE A 416 8.67 21.50 0.66
CA PHE A 416 7.44 22.30 0.56
C PHE A 416 7.33 23.17 -0.71
N LEU A 417 8.47 23.67 -1.22
CA LEU A 417 8.54 24.49 -2.43
C LEU A 417 8.49 23.69 -3.76
N LEU A 418 8.53 22.36 -3.71
CA LEU A 418 8.63 21.46 -4.87
C LEU A 418 7.43 20.51 -4.99
N LEU A 419 6.44 20.64 -4.11
CA LEU A 419 5.25 19.81 -4.10
C LEU A 419 4.07 20.54 -4.73
N VAL A 420 3.26 19.78 -5.45
CA VAL A 420 1.97 20.25 -5.95
C VAL A 420 0.88 19.39 -5.32
N CYS A 421 0.07 20.00 -4.47
CA CYS A 421 -1.10 19.38 -3.87
C CYS A 421 -2.28 19.43 -4.85
N THR A 422 -3.05 18.34 -4.94
CA THR A 422 -4.42 18.42 -5.47
C THR A 422 -5.22 19.37 -4.59
N ILE A 423 -5.89 20.35 -5.20
CA ILE A 423 -6.86 21.22 -4.53
C ILE A 423 -8.25 20.75 -4.95
#